data_AF-A0AA88RMB6-F1
#
_entry.id   AF-A0AA88RMB6-F1
#
_cell.length_a   1.000
_cell.length_b   1.000
_cell.length_c   1.000
_cell.angle_alpha   90.00
_cell.angle_beta   90.00
_cell.angle_gamma   90.00
#
_symmetry.space_group_name_H-M   'P 1'
#
loop_
_entity.id
_entity.type
_entity.pdbx_description
1 polymer ?
#
loop_
_entity_poly.entity_id
_entity_poly.type
_entity_poly.pdbx_seq_one_letter_code
_entity_poly.pdbx_strand_id
1 'polypeptide(L)'
;MPGADYQLTKLLGLRPSVKRLMMYQQSCFTRDTVLRLAKDLAENNAGACVLVVCSEITVVTFRGSSDTHLDSLVRQALFGDGAAAVIVGVDPDVSVERPLFQLGGILRNPNGTYTRSFQLPCIPAAPASIVATKDIPINPQHQTWLPTHLPREALHSSSTTPKLSLVMYCNSGGFVFMSAAFTRTHNSCNGLAAEIVAVAVSVEYCLVPEHRLPA
;
A
#
# COMPACT_ATOMS: atom_id res chain seq x y z
N MET A 1 -28.59 1.20 -9.94
CA MET A 1 -28.35 2.65 -9.89
C MET A 1 -27.01 2.94 -10.54
N PRO A 2 -26.89 3.96 -11.42
CA PRO A 2 -25.59 4.36 -11.95
C PRO A 2 -24.69 4.88 -10.80
N GLY A 3 -23.42 4.51 -10.85
CA GLY A 3 -22.43 4.86 -9.85
C GLY A 3 -21.93 6.29 -9.92
N ALA A 4 -21.01 6.64 -9.02
CA ALA A 4 -20.36 7.96 -9.01
C ALA A 4 -19.57 8.23 -10.31
N ASP A 5 -19.04 7.20 -10.96
CA ASP A 5 -18.40 7.28 -12.29
C ASP A 5 -19.31 7.81 -13.37
N TYR A 6 -20.57 7.37 -13.38
CA TYR A 6 -21.53 7.82 -14.38
C TYR A 6 -21.83 9.31 -14.22
N GLN A 7 -22.04 9.77 -12.98
CA GLN A 7 -22.24 11.19 -12.70
C GLN A 7 -21.00 12.01 -13.04
N LEU A 8 -19.82 11.52 -12.67
CA LEU A 8 -18.54 12.17 -12.99
C LEU A 8 -18.34 12.32 -14.50
N THR A 9 -18.54 11.26 -15.28
CA THR A 9 -18.39 11.33 -16.74
C THR A 9 -19.37 12.30 -17.38
N LYS A 10 -20.60 12.39 -16.88
CA LYS A 10 -21.60 13.37 -17.33
C LYS A 10 -21.19 14.81 -16.98
N LEU A 11 -20.72 15.04 -15.74
CA LEU A 11 -20.28 16.36 -15.28
C LEU A 11 -19.05 16.87 -16.05
N LEU A 12 -18.12 15.99 -16.37
CA LEU A 12 -16.90 16.30 -17.13
C LEU A 12 -17.13 16.37 -18.66
N GLY A 13 -18.35 16.11 -19.14
CA GLY A 13 -18.65 16.11 -20.58
C GLY A 13 -17.89 15.04 -21.37
N LEU A 14 -17.51 13.94 -20.72
CA LEU A 14 -16.75 12.87 -21.36
C LEU A 14 -17.62 12.09 -22.35
N ARG A 15 -16.98 11.51 -23.36
CA ARG A 15 -17.68 10.72 -24.38
C ARG A 15 -18.42 9.54 -23.71
N PRO A 16 -19.67 9.22 -24.12
CA PRO A 16 -20.41 8.08 -23.58
C PRO A 16 -19.70 6.73 -23.73
N SER A 17 -18.81 6.62 -24.73
CA SER A 17 -18.00 5.43 -25.03
C SER A 17 -16.79 5.22 -24.11
N VAL A 18 -16.51 6.14 -23.16
CA VAL A 18 -15.43 5.96 -22.19
C VAL A 18 -15.66 4.67 -21.39
N LYS A 19 -14.67 3.77 -21.39
CA LYS A 19 -14.65 2.57 -20.56
C LYS A 19 -14.47 3.00 -19.10
N ARG A 20 -15.40 2.59 -18.22
CA ARG A 20 -15.39 2.96 -16.81
C ARG A 20 -15.13 1.73 -15.96
N LEU A 21 -14.25 1.87 -14.97
CA LEU A 21 -13.99 0.87 -13.95
C LEU A 21 -14.13 1.57 -12.60
N MET A 22 -15.07 1.10 -11.77
CA MET A 22 -15.24 1.60 -10.41
C MET A 22 -14.86 0.59 -9.36
N MET A 23 -14.21 1.08 -8.31
CA MET A 23 -13.84 0.34 -7.12
C MET A 23 -14.53 0.99 -5.92
N TYR A 24 -15.44 0.26 -5.26
CA TYR A 24 -16.14 0.71 -4.05
C TYR A 24 -15.54 0.07 -2.80
N GLN A 25 -15.66 0.77 -1.66
CA GLN A 25 -15.37 0.25 -0.32
C GLN A 25 -13.98 -0.37 -0.17
N GLN A 26 -12.96 0.37 -0.59
CA GLN A 26 -11.58 -0.08 -0.49
C GLN A 26 -10.84 0.79 0.55
N SER A 27 -9.92 0.22 1.33
CA SER A 27 -9.23 0.93 2.42
C SER A 27 -8.14 1.88 1.88
N CYS A 28 -7.36 2.53 2.76
CA CYS A 28 -6.35 3.53 2.37
C CYS A 28 -5.28 3.05 1.36
N PHE A 29 -5.14 1.75 1.09
CA PHE A 29 -4.21 1.18 0.09
C PHE A 29 -4.75 1.15 -1.35
N THR A 30 -6.01 1.54 -1.56
CA THR A 30 -6.68 1.54 -2.87
C THR A 30 -5.95 2.38 -3.90
N ARG A 31 -5.36 3.49 -3.46
CA ARG A 31 -4.62 4.41 -4.33
C ARG A 31 -3.55 3.69 -5.16
N ASP A 32 -2.78 2.82 -4.52
CA ASP A 32 -1.72 2.06 -5.19
C ASP A 32 -2.32 1.06 -6.19
N THR A 33 -3.45 0.46 -5.84
CA THR A 33 -4.17 -0.48 -6.72
C THR A 33 -4.73 0.23 -7.95
N VAL A 34 -5.31 1.42 -7.78
CA VAL A 34 -5.86 2.22 -8.88
C VAL A 34 -4.76 2.69 -9.81
N LEU A 35 -3.61 3.12 -9.29
CA LEU A 35 -2.46 3.48 -10.12
C LEU A 35 -1.89 2.29 -10.88
N ARG A 36 -1.81 1.11 -10.24
CA ARG A 36 -1.41 -0.13 -10.92
C ARG A 36 -2.36 -0.48 -12.07
N LEU A 37 -3.66 -0.44 -11.82
CA LEU A 37 -4.67 -0.69 -12.85
C LEU A 37 -4.60 0.35 -13.98
N ALA A 38 -4.39 1.62 -13.65
CA ALA A 38 -4.24 2.68 -14.65
C ALA A 38 -3.01 2.46 -15.53
N LYS A 39 -1.88 2.07 -14.94
CA LYS A 39 -0.68 1.67 -15.67
C LYS A 39 -0.97 0.49 -16.61
N ASP A 40 -1.57 -0.59 -16.10
CA ASP A 40 -1.92 -1.76 -16.91
C ASP A 40 -2.86 -1.39 -18.08
N LEU A 41 -3.85 -0.52 -17.83
CA LEU A 41 -4.76 -0.05 -18.87
C LEU A 41 -4.06 0.83 -19.91
N ALA A 42 -3.18 1.73 -19.50
CA ALA A 42 -2.44 2.60 -20.41
C ALA A 42 -1.43 1.81 -21.26
N GLU A 43 -0.65 0.91 -20.65
CA GLU A 43 0.39 0.12 -21.35
C GLU A 43 -0.18 -0.91 -22.33
N ASN A 44 -1.35 -1.49 -22.01
CA ASN A 44 -1.95 -2.52 -22.86
C ASN A 44 -2.90 -1.96 -23.93
N ASN A 45 -3.12 -0.64 -23.99
CA ASN A 45 -4.00 -0.02 -24.97
C ASN A 45 -3.29 1.20 -25.59
N ALA A 46 -2.73 1.01 -26.80
CA ALA A 46 -2.01 2.07 -27.51
C ALA A 46 -2.87 3.34 -27.68
N GLY A 47 -2.31 4.50 -27.33
CA GLY A 47 -2.99 5.79 -27.38
C GLY A 47 -4.06 6.00 -26.31
N ALA A 48 -4.16 5.11 -25.31
CA ALA A 48 -5.11 5.28 -24.22
C ALA A 48 -4.64 6.37 -23.24
N CYS A 49 -5.58 7.25 -22.90
CA CYS A 49 -5.45 8.22 -21.82
C CYS A 49 -6.42 7.82 -20.70
N VAL A 50 -5.88 7.46 -19.54
CA VAL A 50 -6.64 6.95 -18.40
C VAL A 50 -6.80 8.06 -17.36
N LEU A 51 -8.05 8.47 -17.13
CA LEU A 51 -8.41 9.36 -16.04
C LEU A 51 -8.64 8.54 -14.76
N VAL A 52 -7.77 8.74 -13.78
CA VAL A 52 -7.90 8.18 -12.44
C VAL A 52 -8.52 9.24 -11.53
N VAL A 53 -9.58 8.88 -10.81
CA VAL A 53 -10.20 9.75 -9.80
C VAL A 53 -10.40 8.96 -8.51
N CYS A 54 -9.89 9.51 -7.41
CA CYS A 54 -10.13 9.02 -6.06
C CYS A 54 -10.90 10.11 -5.30
N SER A 55 -12.01 9.74 -4.66
CA SER A 55 -12.77 10.64 -3.80
C SER A 55 -13.06 9.92 -2.49
N GLU A 56 -12.67 10.54 -1.38
CA GLU A 56 -12.93 10.10 -0.03
C GLU A 56 -13.92 11.06 0.63
N ILE A 57 -14.97 10.51 1.23
CA ILE A 57 -15.95 11.28 2.00
C ILE A 57 -16.22 10.56 3.33
N THR A 58 -15.94 11.24 4.42
CA THR A 58 -16.05 10.74 5.80
C THR A 58 -17.49 10.79 6.32
N VAL A 59 -18.42 11.40 5.58
CA VAL A 59 -19.82 11.53 6.00
C VAL A 59 -20.48 10.19 6.34
N VAL A 60 -20.06 9.10 5.69
CA VAL A 60 -20.58 7.75 5.92
C VAL A 60 -20.10 7.16 7.26
N THR A 61 -18.97 7.64 7.77
CA THR A 61 -18.36 7.17 9.03
C THR A 61 -18.49 8.18 10.18
N PHE A 62 -19.07 9.35 9.90
CA PHE A 62 -19.39 10.36 10.92
C PHE A 62 -20.46 9.83 11.87
N ARG A 63 -20.17 9.86 13.17
CA ARG A 63 -21.06 9.40 14.25
C ARG A 63 -20.81 10.22 15.52
N GLY A 64 -21.78 10.25 16.44
CA GLY A 64 -21.58 10.93 17.73
C GLY A 64 -20.42 10.34 18.54
N SER A 65 -19.82 11.16 19.40
CA SER A 65 -18.81 10.70 20.35
C SER A 65 -19.41 9.70 21.35
N SER A 66 -18.67 8.65 21.68
CA SER A 66 -19.05 7.68 22.72
C SER A 66 -17.83 7.27 23.52
N ASP A 67 -17.94 7.32 24.85
CA ASP A 67 -16.86 6.93 25.77
C ASP A 67 -16.54 5.43 25.67
N THR A 68 -17.47 4.62 25.14
CA THR A 68 -17.27 3.18 24.91
C THR A 68 -16.56 2.86 23.60
N HIS A 69 -16.41 3.82 22.68
CA HIS A 69 -15.91 3.61 21.31
C HIS A 69 -14.88 4.67 20.92
N LEU A 70 -13.78 4.75 21.69
CA LEU A 70 -12.68 5.69 21.48
C LEU A 70 -12.02 5.56 20.09
N ASP A 71 -12.07 4.38 19.46
CA ASP A 71 -11.63 4.16 18.07
C ASP A 71 -12.37 5.08 17.09
N SER A 72 -13.64 5.37 17.35
CA SER A 72 -14.46 6.29 16.56
C SER A 72 -13.91 7.70 16.58
N LEU A 73 -13.48 8.16 17.77
CA LEU A 73 -12.92 9.49 17.97
C LEU A 73 -11.61 9.64 17.24
N VAL A 74 -10.73 8.63 17.34
CA VAL A 74 -9.45 8.61 16.62
C VAL A 74 -9.70 8.65 15.11
N ARG A 75 -10.64 7.87 14.58
CA ARG A 75 -10.96 7.89 13.15
C ARG A 75 -11.51 9.25 12.71
N GLN A 76 -12.39 9.88 13.48
CA GLN A 76 -12.94 11.20 13.15
C GLN A 76 -11.90 12.32 13.23
N ALA A 77 -10.88 12.16 14.09
CA ALA A 77 -9.79 13.12 14.19
C ALA A 77 -8.76 12.96 13.05
N LEU A 78 -8.56 11.74 12.53
CA LEU A 78 -7.54 11.44 11.54
C LEU A 78 -8.02 11.54 10.09
N PHE A 79 -9.28 11.23 9.82
CA PHE A 79 -9.81 11.17 8.45
C PHE A 79 -10.57 12.45 8.11
N GLY A 80 -10.30 12.97 6.92
CA GLY A 80 -11.01 14.11 6.35
C GLY A 80 -11.47 13.82 4.93
N ASP A 81 -12.27 14.74 4.39
CA ASP A 81 -12.79 14.65 3.02
C ASP A 81 -11.75 15.14 2.02
N GLY A 82 -11.72 14.52 0.84
CA GLY A 82 -10.80 14.94 -0.20
C GLY A 82 -11.03 14.21 -1.52
N ALA A 83 -10.62 14.84 -2.62
CA ALA A 83 -10.61 14.22 -3.93
C ALA A 83 -9.29 14.52 -4.65
N ALA A 84 -8.84 13.57 -5.45
CA ALA A 84 -7.66 13.68 -6.29
C ALA A 84 -7.94 13.08 -7.66
N ALA A 85 -7.36 13.67 -8.70
CA ALA A 85 -7.43 13.15 -10.06
C ALA A 85 -6.06 13.21 -10.73
N VAL A 86 -5.72 12.17 -11.50
CA VAL A 86 -4.50 12.13 -12.30
C VAL A 86 -4.78 11.54 -13.68
N ILE A 87 -4.04 12.01 -14.67
CA ILE A 87 -4.04 11.45 -16.02
C ILE A 87 -2.83 10.52 -16.16
N VAL A 88 -3.08 9.31 -16.60
CA VAL A 88 -2.07 8.29 -16.86
C VAL A 88 -2.12 7.89 -18.32
N GLY A 89 -0.96 7.94 -18.99
CA GLY A 89 -0.81 7.58 -20.39
C GLY A 89 0.59 7.02 -20.64
N VAL A 90 0.79 6.52 -21.85
CA VAL A 90 2.08 6.02 -22.35
C VAL A 90 2.51 6.82 -23.57
N ASP A 91 3.82 6.85 -23.83
CA ASP A 91 4.44 7.52 -24.98
C ASP A 91 3.96 8.97 -25.18
N PRO A 92 4.18 9.86 -24.19
CA PRO A 92 3.60 11.20 -24.23
C PRO A 92 4.20 12.03 -25.37
N ASP A 93 3.36 12.79 -26.07
CA ASP A 93 3.81 13.76 -27.05
C ASP A 93 4.34 15.00 -26.32
N VAL A 94 5.67 15.06 -26.14
CA VAL A 94 6.34 16.13 -25.37
C VAL A 94 6.15 17.55 -25.92
N SER A 95 5.61 17.70 -27.13
CA SER A 95 5.25 19.03 -27.66
C SER A 95 3.98 19.59 -27.02
N VAL A 96 3.09 18.73 -26.52
CA VAL A 96 1.78 19.10 -25.95
C VAL A 96 1.53 18.55 -24.56
N GLU A 97 2.17 17.44 -24.20
CA GLU A 97 2.06 16.76 -22.91
C GLU A 97 3.33 16.96 -22.08
N ARG A 98 3.14 17.16 -20.77
CA ARG A 98 4.24 17.34 -19.82
C ARG A 98 4.17 16.24 -18.75
N PRO A 99 4.89 15.11 -18.92
CA PRO A 99 4.91 14.07 -17.90
C PRO A 99 5.54 14.60 -16.61
N LEU A 100 4.83 14.45 -15.49
CA LEU A 100 5.31 14.88 -14.16
C LEU A 100 6.01 13.76 -13.40
N PHE A 101 5.48 12.54 -13.53
CA PHE A 101 5.98 11.34 -12.87
C PHE A 101 5.91 10.17 -13.85
N GLN A 102 6.87 9.26 -13.73
CA GLN A 102 6.79 7.97 -14.39
C GLN A 102 6.34 6.92 -13.36
N LEU A 103 5.26 6.19 -13.67
CA LEU A 103 4.85 5.03 -12.90
C LEU A 103 5.85 3.89 -13.12
N GLY A 104 6.99 3.98 -12.43
CA GLY A 104 7.98 2.91 -12.31
C GLY A 104 7.54 1.84 -11.31
N GLY A 105 8.34 0.79 -11.15
CA GLY A 105 8.12 -0.25 -10.15
C GLY A 105 8.10 -1.64 -10.74
N ILE A 106 7.42 -1.84 -11.87
CA ILE A 106 7.45 -3.07 -12.66
C ILE A 106 7.37 -2.71 -14.15
N LEU A 107 8.31 -3.20 -14.94
CA LEU A 107 8.31 -3.13 -16.40
C LEU A 107 8.07 -4.53 -16.95
N ARG A 108 7.04 -4.71 -17.78
CA ARG A 108 6.86 -5.98 -18.51
C ARG A 108 7.85 -6.03 -19.67
N ASN A 109 8.75 -7.00 -19.64
CA ASN A 109 9.73 -7.23 -20.69
C ASN A 109 9.06 -7.88 -21.91
N PRO A 110 9.64 -7.75 -23.12
CA PRO A 110 9.10 -8.38 -24.34
C PRO A 110 8.96 -9.91 -24.24
N ASN A 111 9.79 -10.56 -23.43
CA ASN A 111 9.75 -12.01 -23.17
C ASN A 111 8.67 -12.43 -22.14
N GLY A 112 7.84 -11.49 -21.67
CA GLY A 112 6.75 -11.74 -20.73
C GLY A 112 7.16 -11.77 -19.25
N THR A 113 8.44 -11.59 -18.92
CA THR A 113 8.89 -11.40 -17.53
C THR A 113 8.75 -9.96 -17.07
N TYR A 114 9.03 -9.69 -15.79
CA TYR A 114 8.82 -8.40 -15.17
C TYR A 114 10.09 -7.91 -14.48
N THR A 115 10.49 -6.66 -14.73
CA THR A 115 11.67 -6.02 -14.13
C THR A 115 11.22 -4.98 -13.11
N ARG A 116 11.66 -5.12 -11.86
CA ARG A 116 11.39 -4.10 -10.82
C ARG A 116 12.42 -2.98 -10.91
N SER A 117 11.99 -1.80 -11.37
CA SER A 117 12.92 -0.68 -11.66
C SER A 117 13.35 0.11 -10.43
N PHE A 118 12.71 -0.09 -9.28
CA PHE A 118 13.12 0.52 -8.02
C PHE A 118 13.92 -0.50 -7.20
N GLN A 119 15.19 -0.22 -6.95
CA GLN A 119 15.95 -0.90 -5.90
C GLN A 119 15.91 -0.03 -4.65
N LEU A 120 15.19 -0.48 -3.62
CA LEU A 120 15.23 0.16 -2.33
C LEU A 120 16.33 -0.48 -1.47
N PRO A 121 16.99 0.30 -0.60
CA PRO A 121 17.96 -0.26 0.32
C PRO A 121 17.30 -1.31 1.22
N CYS A 122 17.95 -2.46 1.34
CA CYS A 122 17.67 -3.46 2.37
C CYS A 122 18.71 -3.32 3.47
N ILE A 123 18.31 -3.37 4.75
CA ILE A 123 19.27 -3.41 5.86
C ILE A 123 19.35 -4.85 6.38
N PRO A 124 20.55 -5.43 6.58
CA PRO A 124 20.69 -6.54 7.51
C PRO A 124 20.40 -6.05 8.94
N ALA A 125 19.69 -6.83 9.75
CA ALA A 125 19.30 -6.47 11.12
C ALA A 125 20.46 -5.80 11.90
N ALA A 126 20.32 -4.51 12.21
CA ALA A 126 21.39 -3.76 12.88
C ALA A 126 21.50 -4.18 14.35
N PRO A 127 22.69 -4.60 14.85
CA PRO A 127 22.84 -5.13 16.20
C PRO A 127 22.65 -4.09 17.31
N ALA A 128 22.73 -2.79 17.00
CA ALA A 128 22.71 -1.68 17.97
C ALA A 128 21.34 -0.96 18.10
N SER A 129 20.23 -1.61 17.73
CA SER A 129 18.88 -1.05 17.93
C SER A 129 18.33 -1.38 19.32
N ILE A 130 17.54 -0.47 19.89
CA ILE A 130 16.70 -0.70 21.09
C ILE A 130 15.61 -1.77 20.85
N VAL A 131 15.37 -2.14 19.58
CA VAL A 131 14.48 -3.21 19.15
C VAL A 131 15.32 -4.35 18.59
N ALA A 132 15.17 -5.55 19.16
CA ALA A 132 15.73 -6.78 18.63
C ALA A 132 14.89 -7.24 17.43
N THR A 133 15.54 -7.57 16.32
CA THR A 133 14.86 -8.12 15.13
C THR A 133 15.29 -9.56 14.90
N LYS A 134 14.35 -10.43 14.55
CA LYS A 134 14.61 -11.81 14.15
C LYS A 134 13.74 -12.21 12.96
N ASP A 135 14.37 -12.81 11.97
CA ASP A 135 13.70 -13.31 10.78
C ASP A 135 13.24 -14.75 11.01
N ILE A 136 11.94 -15.00 10.91
CA ILE A 136 11.35 -16.33 11.10
C ILE A 136 10.88 -16.86 9.74
N PRO A 137 11.44 -17.95 9.19
CA PRO A 137 10.95 -18.53 7.94
C PRO A 137 9.52 -19.06 8.12
N ILE A 138 8.63 -18.73 7.18
CA ILE A 138 7.25 -19.25 7.15
C ILE A 138 7.18 -20.44 6.20
N ASN A 139 7.56 -20.22 4.94
CA ASN A 139 7.56 -21.27 3.92
C ASN A 139 8.86 -21.19 3.10
N PRO A 140 9.83 -22.09 3.36
CA PRO A 140 11.08 -22.13 2.61
C PRO A 140 10.91 -22.36 1.11
N GLN A 141 9.84 -23.06 0.68
CA GLN A 141 9.59 -23.33 -0.75
C GLN A 141 9.19 -22.05 -1.50
N HIS A 142 8.48 -21.14 -0.83
CA HIS A 142 8.02 -19.88 -1.41
C HIS A 142 8.90 -18.68 -0.99
N GLN A 143 10.02 -18.96 -0.29
CA GLN A 143 10.91 -17.95 0.28
C GLN A 143 10.19 -16.88 1.11
N THR A 144 9.09 -17.25 1.77
CA THR A 144 8.35 -16.33 2.66
C THR A 144 8.85 -16.43 4.08
N TRP A 145 8.98 -15.28 4.73
CA TRP A 145 9.53 -15.14 6.07
C TRP A 145 8.91 -13.93 6.79
N LEU A 146 9.18 -13.86 8.09
CA LEU A 146 8.45 -13.03 9.03
C LEU A 146 9.44 -12.32 9.96
N PRO A 147 9.92 -11.12 9.62
CA PRO A 147 10.69 -10.30 10.55
C PRO A 147 9.84 -9.93 11.76
N THR A 148 10.35 -10.30 12.92
CA THR A 148 9.74 -10.03 14.23
C THR A 148 10.59 -9.00 14.96
N HIS A 149 9.96 -7.90 15.35
CA HIS A 149 10.58 -6.76 16.01
C HIS A 149 10.10 -6.70 17.46
N LEU A 150 11.05 -6.84 18.39
CA LEU A 150 10.80 -6.95 19.83
C LEU A 150 11.57 -5.86 20.61
N PRO A 151 10.91 -5.00 21.39
CA PRO A 151 11.59 -4.03 22.25
C PRO A 151 12.48 -4.74 23.27
N ARG A 152 13.75 -4.35 23.38
CA ARG A 152 14.69 -5.00 24.31
C ARG A 152 14.30 -4.82 25.77
N GLU A 153 13.61 -3.74 26.11
CA GLU A 153 13.10 -3.50 27.46
C GLU A 153 12.18 -4.63 27.95
N ALA A 154 11.43 -5.25 27.03
CA ALA A 154 10.56 -6.38 27.36
C ALA A 154 11.35 -7.67 27.69
N LEU A 155 12.60 -7.79 27.24
CA LEU A 155 13.46 -8.95 27.52
C LEU A 155 14.02 -8.95 28.95
N HIS A 156 14.05 -7.79 29.63
CA HIS A 156 14.67 -7.62 30.94
C HIS A 156 13.67 -7.52 32.11
N SER A 157 12.36 -7.59 31.85
CA SER A 157 11.34 -7.57 32.91
C SER A 157 11.40 -8.85 33.76
N SER A 158 11.91 -8.72 34.98
CA SER A 158 12.26 -9.84 35.87
C SER A 158 11.09 -10.34 36.74
N SER A 159 9.85 -9.95 36.44
CA SER A 159 8.67 -10.35 37.22
C SER A 159 7.45 -10.51 36.30
N THR A 160 6.86 -11.70 36.26
CA THR A 160 5.62 -12.06 35.52
C THR A 160 5.63 -11.68 34.03
N THR A 161 5.86 -12.64 33.12
CA THR A 161 5.87 -12.46 31.65
C THR A 161 4.80 -11.47 31.16
N PRO A 162 5.15 -10.20 30.86
CA PRO A 162 4.17 -9.24 30.39
C PRO A 162 3.72 -9.68 28.99
N LYS A 163 2.41 -9.86 28.82
CA LYS A 163 1.81 -10.13 27.49
C LYS A 163 1.89 -8.85 26.66
N LEU A 164 2.82 -8.82 25.71
CA LEU A 164 2.89 -7.74 24.72
C LEU A 164 1.78 -7.90 23.68
N SER A 165 1.24 -6.79 23.21
CA SER A 165 0.36 -6.77 22.05
C SER A 165 1.14 -7.15 20.78
N LEU A 166 0.49 -7.86 19.87
CA LEU A 166 1.05 -8.22 18.56
C LEU A 166 0.46 -7.30 17.49
N VAL A 167 1.32 -6.62 16.73
CA VAL A 167 0.89 -5.80 15.59
C VAL A 167 1.42 -6.40 14.30
N MET A 168 0.50 -6.80 13.43
CA MET A 168 0.82 -7.28 12.09
C MET A 168 0.91 -6.08 11.13
N TYR A 169 2.12 -5.81 10.66
CA TYR A 169 2.42 -4.78 9.68
C TYR A 169 2.33 -5.38 8.28
N CYS A 170 1.38 -4.89 7.48
CA CYS A 170 1.29 -5.25 6.07
C CYS A 170 2.03 -4.20 5.23
N ASN A 171 3.01 -4.66 4.46
CA ASN A 171 3.76 -3.80 3.56
C ASN A 171 2.85 -3.11 2.54
N SER A 172 3.13 -1.83 2.26
CA SER A 172 2.46 -1.10 1.17
C SER A 172 2.92 -1.63 -0.20
N GLY A 173 2.54 -1.02 -1.33
CA GLY A 173 3.07 -1.45 -2.63
C GLY A 173 2.34 -2.62 -3.28
N GLY A 174 1.07 -2.80 -2.92
CA GLY A 174 0.07 -3.47 -3.76
C GLY A 174 0.39 -4.91 -4.19
N PHE A 175 1.11 -5.66 -3.34
CA PHE A 175 1.63 -7.01 -3.62
C PHE A 175 2.65 -7.11 -4.75
N VAL A 176 3.12 -5.98 -5.29
CA VAL A 176 3.99 -5.97 -6.49
C VAL A 176 5.42 -5.59 -6.19
N PHE A 177 5.68 -4.81 -5.14
CA PHE A 177 6.96 -4.09 -5.04
C PHE A 177 7.63 -4.05 -3.66
N MET A 178 6.89 -3.91 -2.55
CA MET A 178 7.53 -3.83 -1.22
C MET A 178 7.97 -5.18 -0.70
N SER A 179 9.03 -5.15 0.11
CA SER A 179 9.56 -6.28 0.87
C SER A 179 9.66 -5.91 2.36
N ALA A 180 9.58 -6.93 3.21
CA ALA A 180 9.82 -6.80 4.64
C ALA A 180 11.28 -6.45 4.98
N ALA A 181 12.22 -6.71 4.07
CA ALA A 181 13.64 -6.39 4.21
C ALA A 181 14.00 -4.92 3.93
N PHE A 182 13.08 -4.13 3.35
CA PHE A 182 13.38 -2.74 3.02
C PHE A 182 13.57 -1.88 4.27
N THR A 183 14.58 -1.00 4.23
CA THR A 183 14.93 -0.06 5.31
C THR A 183 13.71 0.68 5.85
N ARG A 184 12.84 1.15 4.94
CA ARG A 184 11.64 1.89 5.31
C ARG A 184 10.69 1.05 6.16
N THR A 185 10.38 -0.17 5.71
CA THR A 185 9.53 -1.10 6.46
C THR A 185 10.15 -1.46 7.80
N HIS A 186 11.44 -1.79 7.80
CA HIS A 186 12.17 -2.15 9.01
C HIS A 186 12.15 -1.02 10.05
N ASN A 187 12.41 0.22 9.64
CA ASN A 187 12.38 1.38 10.51
C ASN A 187 10.96 1.69 11.03
N SER A 188 9.94 1.56 10.18
CA SER A 188 8.53 1.69 10.62
C SER A 188 8.18 0.65 11.68
N CYS A 189 8.56 -0.61 11.49
CA CYS A 189 8.30 -1.67 12.47
C CYS A 189 9.08 -1.47 13.77
N ASN A 190 10.32 -0.98 13.69
CA ASN A 190 11.11 -0.63 14.87
C ASN A 190 10.49 0.54 15.64
N GLY A 191 10.10 1.62 14.95
CA GLY A 191 9.45 2.77 15.58
C GLY A 191 8.15 2.36 16.27
N LEU A 192 7.31 1.58 15.57
CA LEU A 192 6.08 1.04 16.12
C LEU A 192 6.34 0.17 17.36
N ALA A 193 7.26 -0.80 17.28
CA ALA A 193 7.57 -1.66 18.41
C ALA A 193 8.03 -0.86 19.63
N ALA A 194 8.88 0.15 19.43
CA ALA A 194 9.41 1.00 20.49
C ALA A 194 8.37 1.94 21.10
N GLU A 195 7.56 2.61 20.28
CA GLU A 195 6.61 3.65 20.75
C GLU A 195 5.45 3.07 21.56
N ILE A 196 4.87 1.95 21.12
CA ILE A 196 3.69 1.35 21.76
C ILE A 196 4.03 0.11 22.61
N VAL A 197 5.32 -0.20 22.80
CA VAL A 197 5.82 -1.36 23.55
C VAL A 197 5.08 -2.63 23.13
N ALA A 198 5.17 -2.96 21.84
CA ALA A 198 4.48 -4.09 21.23
C ALA A 198 5.42 -4.94 20.38
N VAL A 199 5.05 -6.19 20.13
CA VAL A 199 5.73 -7.01 19.12
C VAL A 199 5.19 -6.59 17.75
N ALA A 200 6.03 -5.99 16.91
CA ALA A 200 5.67 -5.68 15.53
C ALA A 200 6.18 -6.76 14.59
N VAL A 201 5.35 -7.18 13.65
CA VAL A 201 5.68 -8.27 12.74
C VAL A 201 5.31 -7.87 11.32
N SER A 202 6.27 -7.86 10.41
CA SER A 202 6.02 -7.67 8.99
C SER A 202 6.05 -9.02 8.28
N VAL A 203 5.34 -9.17 7.15
CA VAL A 203 5.35 -10.40 6.35
C VAL A 203 6.09 -10.15 5.03
N GLU A 204 7.06 -11.00 4.71
CA GLU A 204 7.56 -11.17 3.35
C GLU A 204 6.67 -12.19 2.63
N TYR A 205 5.90 -11.70 1.67
CA TYR A 205 4.98 -12.49 0.87
C TYR A 205 5.44 -12.54 -0.59
N CYS A 206 4.95 -13.54 -1.33
CA CYS A 206 5.21 -13.63 -2.76
C CYS A 206 4.61 -12.43 -3.51
N LEU A 207 5.36 -11.90 -4.47
CA LEU A 207 4.93 -10.75 -5.25
C LEU A 207 4.20 -11.18 -6.53
N VAL A 208 3.19 -10.39 -6.88
CA VAL A 208 2.55 -10.34 -8.19
C VAL A 208 3.50 -9.60 -9.13
N PRO A 209 3.55 -9.96 -10.43
CA PRO A 209 2.70 -10.93 -11.13
C PRO A 209 3.21 -12.37 -11.19
N GLU A 210 4.38 -12.67 -10.63
CA GLU A 210 4.96 -14.01 -10.62
C GLU A 210 4.09 -15.00 -9.84
N HIS A 211 3.46 -14.54 -8.75
CA HIS A 211 2.52 -15.32 -7.95
C HIS A 211 1.17 -14.58 -7.88
N ARG A 212 0.20 -15.00 -8.69
CA ARG A 212 -1.13 -14.36 -8.74
C ARG A 212 -1.92 -14.64 -7.47
N LEU A 213 -2.69 -13.66 -7.01
CA LEU A 213 -3.60 -13.83 -5.88
C LEU A 213 -4.70 -14.87 -6.17
N PRO A 214 -5.14 -15.67 -5.18
CA PRO A 214 -4.59 -15.78 -3.83
C PRO A 214 -3.30 -16.65 -3.85
N ALA A 215 -2.19 -16.07 -3.40
CA ALA A 215 -0.89 -16.73 -3.26
C ALA A 215 -0.39 -16.57 -1.82
#